data_AF-A0A0F9MJ37-F1
#
_entry.id   AF-A0A0F9MJ37-F1
#
_cell.length_a   1.000
_cell.length_b   1.000
_cell.length_c   1.000
_cell.angle_alpha   90.00
_cell.angle_beta   90.00
_cell.angle_gamma   90.00
#
_symmetry.space_group_name_H-M   'P 1'
#
loop_
_entity.id
_entity.type
_entity.pdbx_description
1 polymer ?
#
loop_
_entity_poly.entity_id
_entity_poly.type
_entity_poly.pdbx_seq_one_letter_code
_entity_poly.pdbx_strand_id
1 'polypeptide(L)'
;MFCPRINDECKGNRCAKWSAGNETCVDRLQVDYLAKYDALLAQYDWVMKMIKLSWDLEISRILKDPSVPEETREAIRHAENVEAVERLLRDNGIL
;
A
#
# COMPACT_ATOMS: atom_id res chain seq x y z
N MET A 1 29.96 -3.50 -4.04
CA MET A 1 29.83 -4.96 -3.81
C MET A 1 30.19 -5.24 -2.36
N PHE A 2 29.61 -6.27 -1.67
CA PHE A 2 29.94 -6.78 -0.29
C PHE A 2 30.00 -8.34 -0.12
N CYS A 3 31.05 -8.93 0.51
CA CYS A 3 31.36 -10.37 0.71
C CYS A 3 31.55 -10.67 2.20
N PRO A 4 30.95 -11.70 2.80
CA PRO A 4 31.15 -12.01 4.23
C PRO A 4 31.67 -13.47 4.42
N ARG A 5 32.52 -13.94 5.37
CA ARG A 5 32.97 -13.57 6.73
C ARG A 5 34.29 -14.33 7.04
N ILE A 6 35.23 -13.93 7.91
CA ILE A 6 35.17 -13.16 9.16
C ILE A 6 36.27 -12.08 9.07
N ASN A 7 35.88 -10.83 8.82
CA ASN A 7 36.67 -9.59 8.57
C ASN A 7 36.72 -9.06 7.12
N ASP A 8 36.27 -9.81 6.12
CA ASP A 8 36.33 -9.30 4.76
C ASP A 8 35.04 -8.57 4.38
N GLU A 9 35.19 -7.38 3.79
CA GLU A 9 34.18 -6.65 3.01
C GLU A 9 34.32 -7.11 1.55
N CYS A 10 33.28 -7.10 0.69
CA CYS A 10 33.62 -7.30 -0.74
C CYS A 10 34.41 -6.05 -1.12
N LYS A 11 35.37 -6.28 -2.01
CA LYS A 11 35.89 -5.26 -2.89
C LYS A 11 35.51 -5.60 -4.33
N GLY A 12 34.62 -4.81 -4.92
CA GLY A 12 34.19 -5.02 -6.32
C GLY A 12 33.52 -6.37 -6.57
N ASN A 13 33.47 -6.84 -7.82
CA ASN A 13 32.50 -7.85 -8.30
C ASN A 13 32.72 -9.32 -7.89
N ARG A 14 33.57 -9.67 -6.90
CA ARG A 14 33.85 -11.09 -6.59
C ARG A 14 33.98 -11.41 -5.10
N CYS A 15 33.41 -12.55 -4.71
CA CYS A 15 33.54 -13.18 -3.38
C CYS A 15 34.20 -14.54 -3.46
N ALA A 16 35.17 -14.78 -2.57
CA ALA A 16 35.81 -16.09 -2.42
C ALA A 16 34.95 -17.01 -1.52
N LYS A 17 34.95 -18.29 -1.88
CA LYS A 17 33.97 -19.33 -1.56
C LYS A 17 33.89 -19.68 -0.06
N TRP A 18 32.68 -19.90 0.43
CA TRP A 18 32.40 -20.89 1.49
C TRP A 18 31.70 -22.11 0.89
N SER A 19 31.99 -23.28 1.47
CA SER A 19 31.74 -24.61 0.91
C SER A 19 30.28 -25.06 0.88
N ALA A 20 29.97 -25.84 -0.17
CA ALA A 20 28.94 -26.87 -0.27
C ALA A 20 27.52 -26.52 0.24
N GLY A 21 26.90 -25.53 -0.41
CA GLY A 21 25.48 -25.20 -0.22
C GLY A 21 25.04 -23.96 -1.00
N ASN A 22 25.51 -23.81 -2.25
CA ASN A 22 25.05 -22.90 -3.33
C ASN A 22 24.27 -21.60 -3.02
N GLU A 23 24.66 -20.80 -2.03
CA GLU A 23 24.16 -19.41 -1.91
C GLU A 23 25.27 -18.42 -2.29
N THR A 24 25.05 -17.63 -3.33
CA THR A 24 25.94 -16.54 -3.71
C THR A 24 25.52 -15.26 -2.98
N CYS A 25 26.44 -14.30 -2.75
CA CYS A 25 26.11 -13.02 -2.11
C CYS A 25 25.00 -12.22 -2.82
N VAL A 26 24.77 -12.51 -4.11
CA VAL A 26 23.68 -11.91 -4.90
C VAL A 26 22.33 -12.41 -4.40
N ASP A 27 22.21 -13.71 -4.06
CA ASP A 27 20.96 -14.31 -3.59
C ASP A 27 20.52 -13.69 -2.26
N ARG A 28 21.47 -13.45 -1.35
CA ARG A 28 21.17 -12.80 -0.07
C ARG A 28 20.80 -11.32 -0.22
N LEU A 29 21.50 -10.57 -1.08
CA LEU A 29 21.13 -9.18 -1.37
C LEU A 29 19.73 -9.10 -2.01
N GLN A 30 19.39 -10.04 -2.88
CA GLN A 30 18.09 -10.12 -3.51
C GLN A 30 16.99 -10.48 -2.50
N VAL A 31 17.23 -11.42 -1.60
CA VAL A 31 16.30 -11.76 -0.50
C VAL A 31 16.07 -10.57 0.43
N ASP A 32 17.14 -9.89 0.86
CA ASP A 32 17.02 -8.71 1.73
C ASP A 32 16.30 -7.55 1.03
N TYR A 33 16.49 -7.40 -0.29
CA TYR A 33 15.77 -6.42 -1.09
C TYR A 33 14.29 -6.77 -1.21
N LEU A 34 13.96 -8.02 -1.56
CA LEU A 34 12.58 -8.50 -1.65
C LEU A 34 11.85 -8.36 -0.31
N ALA A 35 12.49 -8.73 0.81
CA ALA A 35 11.88 -8.59 2.14
C ALA A 35 11.55 -7.13 2.49
N LYS A 36 12.38 -6.15 2.07
CA LYS A 36 12.09 -4.72 2.24
C LYS A 36 10.92 -4.27 1.36
N TYR A 37 10.86 -4.76 0.12
CA TYR A 37 9.73 -4.46 -0.78
C TYR A 37 8.43 -5.05 -0.25
N ASP A 38 8.44 -6.28 0.26
CA ASP A 38 7.25 -6.89 0.86
C ASP A 38 6.79 -6.14 2.11
N ALA A 39 7.72 -5.70 2.96
CA ALA A 39 7.40 -4.87 4.12
C ALA A 39 6.79 -3.52 3.72
N LEU A 40 7.31 -2.88 2.66
CA LEU A 40 6.73 -1.66 2.09
C LEU A 40 5.33 -1.93 1.53
N LEU A 41 5.14 -2.98 0.74
CA LEU A 41 3.84 -3.36 0.18
C LEU A 41 2.81 -3.64 1.28
N ALA A 42 3.21 -4.31 2.36
CA ALA A 42 2.35 -4.53 3.51
C ALA A 42 1.94 -3.22 4.22
N GLN A 43 2.85 -2.26 4.33
CA GLN A 43 2.53 -0.93 4.86
C GLN A 43 1.56 -0.18 3.94
N TYR A 44 1.79 -0.22 2.62
CA TYR A 44 0.88 0.38 1.64
C TYR A 44 -0.52 -0.25 1.70
N ASP A 45 -0.64 -1.57 1.81
CA ASP A 45 -1.93 -2.26 1.96
C ASP A 45 -2.67 -1.82 3.23
N TRP A 46 -1.96 -1.67 4.35
CA TRP A 46 -2.55 -1.16 5.58
C TRP A 46 -3.06 0.28 5.43
N VAL A 47 -2.28 1.16 4.80
CA VAL A 47 -2.70 2.54 4.52
C VAL A 47 -3.93 2.59 3.62
N MET A 48 -3.96 1.78 2.55
CA MET A 48 -5.11 1.71 1.64
C MET A 48 -6.37 1.20 2.35
N LYS A 49 -6.25 0.23 3.27
CA LYS A 49 -7.36 -0.22 4.12
C LYS A 49 -7.87 0.88 5.03
N MET A 50 -6.98 1.65 5.65
CA MET A 50 -7.35 2.79 6.50
C MET A 50 -8.07 3.88 5.70
N ILE A 51 -7.59 4.20 4.49
CA ILE A 51 -8.26 5.16 3.59
C ILE A 51 -9.66 4.66 3.25
N LYS A 52 -9.81 3.40 2.85
CA LYS A 52 -11.12 2.80 2.55
C LYS A 52 -12.07 2.90 3.74
N LEU A 53 -11.61 2.53 4.93
CA LEU A 53 -12.43 2.59 6.15
C LEU A 53 -12.85 4.02 6.50
N SER A 54 -11.95 5.00 6.32
CA SER A 54 -12.30 6.41 6.52
C SER A 54 -13.36 6.89 5.52
N TRP A 55 -13.28 6.45 4.27
CA TRP A 55 -14.28 6.73 3.24
C TRP A 55 -15.64 6.10 3.58
N ASP A 56 -15.66 4.84 4.00
CA ASP A 56 -16.89 4.15 4.38
C ASP A 56 -17.59 4.82 5.57
N LEU A 57 -16.81 5.34 6.54
CA LEU A 57 -17.32 6.10 7.67
C LEU A 57 -17.91 7.45 7.25
N GLU A 58 -17.25 8.17 6.35
CA GLU A 58 -17.72 9.48 5.88
C GLU A 58 -18.99 9.35 5.03
N ILE A 59 -19.05 8.36 4.13
CA ILE A 59 -20.29 8.05 3.38
C ILE A 59 -21.41 7.68 4.35
N SER A 60 -21.13 6.84 5.35
CA SER A 60 -22.13 6.47 6.36
C SER A 60 -22.65 7.66 7.16
N ARG A 61 -21.80 8.67 7.39
CA ARG A 61 -22.19 9.91 8.06
C ARG A 61 -23.10 10.75 7.16
N ILE A 62 -22.72 10.96 5.90
CA ILE A 62 -23.50 11.70 4.91
C ILE A 62 -24.88 11.07 4.71
N LEU A 63 -24.95 9.74 4.61
CA LEU A 63 -26.21 9.01 4.45
C LEU A 63 -27.15 9.10 5.67
N LYS A 64 -26.63 9.49 6.83
CA LYS A 64 -27.42 9.71 8.06
C LYS A 64 -27.72 11.18 8.30
N ASP A 65 -27.14 12.09 7.52
CA ASP A 65 -27.35 13.52 7.68
C ASP A 65 -28.75 13.91 7.14
N PRO A 66 -29.63 14.43 7.99
CA PRO A 66 -30.98 14.82 7.57
C PRO A 66 -31.00 16.02 6.60
N SER A 67 -29.91 16.79 6.51
CA SER A 67 -29.79 17.92 5.58
C SER A 67 -29.51 17.49 4.14
N VAL A 68 -29.03 16.26 3.93
CA VAL A 68 -28.77 15.71 2.60
C VAL A 68 -30.10 15.23 1.99
N PRO A 69 -30.48 15.68 0.79
CA PRO A 69 -31.71 15.23 0.11
C PRO A 69 -31.72 13.71 -0.08
N GLU A 70 -32.89 13.07 0.03
CA GLU A 70 -33.00 11.60 -0.12
C GLU A 70 -32.56 11.14 -1.53
N GLU A 71 -32.83 11.93 -2.57
CA GLU A 71 -32.35 11.66 -3.94
C GLU A 71 -30.82 11.57 -4.01
N THR A 72 -30.10 12.47 -3.31
CA THR A 72 -28.64 12.46 -3.24
C THR A 72 -28.14 11.24 -2.47
N ARG A 73 -28.83 10.83 -1.38
CA ARG A 73 -28.47 9.61 -0.63
C ARG A 73 -28.64 8.36 -1.47
N GLU A 74 -29.73 8.27 -2.23
CA GLU A 74 -30.00 7.14 -3.11
C GLU A 74 -28.98 7.06 -4.25
N ALA A 75 -28.63 8.20 -4.87
CA ALA A 75 -27.56 8.27 -5.85
C ALA A 75 -26.20 7.82 -5.30
N ILE A 76 -25.85 8.22 -4.08
CA ILE A 76 -24.61 7.78 -3.41
C ILE A 76 -24.62 6.27 -3.15
N ARG A 77 -25.76 5.68 -2.76
CA ARG A 77 -25.88 4.22 -2.54
C ARG A 77 -25.68 3.40 -3.81
N HIS A 78 -26.01 3.96 -4.97
CA HIS A 78 -25.88 3.31 -6.27
C HIS A 78 -24.59 3.66 -7.03
N ALA A 79 -23.73 4.51 -6.47
CA ALA A 79 -22.48 4.90 -7.11
C ALA A 79 -21.50 3.71 -7.18
N GLU A 80 -20.91 3.50 -8.36
CA GLU A 80 -20.01 2.38 -8.61
C GLU A 80 -18.60 2.56 -8.03
N ASN A 81 -18.18 3.81 -7.80
CA ASN A 81 -16.84 4.14 -7.30
C ASN A 81 -16.81 5.47 -6.51
N VAL A 82 -15.67 5.72 -5.86
CA VAL A 82 -15.44 6.89 -4.99
C VAL A 82 -15.48 8.21 -5.76
N GLU A 83 -14.99 8.25 -7.00
CA GLU A 83 -14.98 9.46 -7.83
C GLU A 83 -16.40 9.91 -8.21
N ALA A 84 -17.30 8.96 -8.48
CA ALA A 84 -18.71 9.23 -8.72
C ALA A 84 -19.40 9.79 -7.48
N VAL A 85 -19.11 9.25 -6.29
CA VAL A 85 -19.60 9.78 -5.01
C VAL A 85 -19.09 11.20 -4.79
N GLU A 86 -17.79 11.46 -4.97
CA GLU A 86 -17.21 12.79 -4.78
C GLU A 86 -17.86 13.82 -5.71
N ARG A 87 -18.08 13.47 -6.99
CA ARG A 87 -18.77 14.35 -7.94
C ARG A 87 -20.21 14.65 -7.50
N LEU A 88 -20.97 13.64 -7.07
CA LEU A 88 -22.33 13.83 -6.55
C LEU A 88 -22.33 14.77 -5.34
N LEU A 89 -21.37 14.63 -4.43
CA LEU A 89 -21.28 15.49 -3.24
C LEU A 89 -20.96 16.95 -3.60
N ARG A 90 -20.04 17.18 -4.55
CA ARG A 90 -19.71 18.52 -5.06
C ARG A 90 -20.90 19.16 -5.79
N ASP A 91 -21.56 18.40 -6.66
CA ASP A 91 -22.71 18.90 -7.45
C ASP A 91 -23.90 19.28 -6.55
N ASN A 92 -24.02 18.62 -5.38
CA ASN A 92 -25.02 18.92 -4.37
C ASN A 92 -24.56 19.93 -3.30
N GLY A 93 -23.35 20.49 -3.42
CA GLY A 93 -22.80 21.51 -2.52
C GLY A 93 -22.52 21.02 -1.09
N ILE A 94 -22.35 19.72 -0.90
CA ILE A 94 -22.00 19.11 0.39
C ILE A 94 -20.47 19.18 0.63
N LEU A 95 -19.70 19.20 -0.46
CA LEU A 95 -18.22 19.17 -0.50
C LEU A 95 -17.72 20.33 -1.37
#